data_AF-A0A0W8G1I4-F1
#
_entry.id   AF-A0A0W8G1I4-F1
#
_cell.length_a   1.000
_cell.length_b   1.000
_cell.length_c   1.000
_cell.angle_alpha   90.00
_cell.angle_beta   90.00
_cell.angle_gamma   90.00
#
_symmetry.space_group_name_H-M   'P 1'
#
loop_
_entity.id
_entity.type
_entity.pdbx_description
1 polymer ?
#
loop_
_entity_poly.entity_id
_entity_poly.type
_entity_poly.pdbx_seq_one_letter_code
_entity_poly.pdbx_strand_id
1 'polypeptide(L)'
;MYIVGGNGSIAHYNGTTWRKIESGTELTLSDIYGTNTGEVYVSGVRSSDISGILLNGNQSGFTVVKKSGIIDSSQLFDQLYGELASVWIDEKGTVYVGGNLLYWNRRGEWNYVKSLPENILDGIPPTNFRGFISSIRGNAFNDFVIVGERNTIKHFNGISWQQLGIEYDPNNPIDWYTVRQKENTLVAVGTIGNKATIIKLKR
;
A
#
# COMPACT_ATOMS: atom_id res chain seq x y z
N MET A 1 1.08 13.43 -15.97
CA MET A 1 0.66 12.02 -15.70
C MET A 1 1.90 11.18 -15.47
N TYR A 2 1.89 10.26 -14.52
CA TYR A 2 3.05 9.41 -14.20
C TYR A 2 2.75 7.93 -14.46
N ILE A 3 3.78 7.17 -14.81
CA ILE A 3 3.77 5.71 -14.81
C ILE A 3 5.01 5.21 -14.08
N VAL A 4 4.88 4.05 -13.44
CA VAL A 4 5.94 3.38 -12.69
C VAL A 4 5.97 1.89 -13.04
N GLY A 5 7.09 1.22 -12.84
CA GLY A 5 7.18 -0.22 -13.10
C GLY A 5 8.52 -0.86 -12.73
N GLY A 6 8.84 -1.96 -13.40
CA GLY A 6 10.06 -2.75 -13.17
C GLY A 6 11.35 -1.95 -13.38
N ASN A 7 12.44 -2.46 -12.78
CA ASN A 7 13.78 -1.85 -12.85
C ASN A 7 13.81 -0.37 -12.44
N GLY A 8 13.01 0.01 -11.44
CA GLY A 8 12.94 1.39 -10.95
C GLY A 8 12.39 2.40 -11.96
N SER A 9 11.66 1.96 -12.98
CA SER A 9 11.23 2.84 -14.07
C SER A 9 10.19 3.84 -13.60
N ILE A 10 10.44 5.14 -13.85
CA ILE A 10 9.47 6.23 -13.69
C ILE A 10 9.45 7.05 -14.98
N ALA A 11 8.26 7.36 -15.50
CA ALA A 11 8.11 8.32 -16.58
C ALA A 11 6.97 9.31 -16.32
N HIS A 12 7.15 10.55 -16.79
CA HIS A 12 6.19 11.63 -16.67
C HIS A 12 5.78 12.16 -18.05
N TYR A 13 4.48 12.23 -18.30
CA TYR A 13 3.87 12.91 -19.45
C TYR A 13 3.47 14.33 -19.06
N ASN A 14 4.03 15.31 -19.75
CA ASN A 14 3.78 16.74 -19.50
C ASN A 14 2.57 17.32 -20.27
N GLY A 15 1.82 16.48 -21.00
CA GLY A 15 0.74 16.93 -21.89
C GLY A 15 1.08 16.81 -23.37
N THR A 16 2.36 16.71 -23.73
CA THR A 16 2.82 16.55 -25.12
C THR A 16 3.82 15.41 -25.31
N THR A 17 4.73 15.20 -24.36
CA THR A 17 5.82 14.23 -24.46
C THR A 17 6.03 13.49 -23.15
N TRP A 18 6.52 12.25 -23.26
CA TRP A 18 6.99 11.46 -22.13
C TRP A 18 8.47 11.72 -21.86
N ARG A 19 8.83 11.84 -20.59
CA ARG A 19 10.23 11.91 -20.14
C ARG A 19 10.45 10.89 -19.03
N LYS A 20 11.52 10.09 -19.16
CA LYS A 20 12.00 9.21 -18.08
C LYS A 20 12.59 10.06 -16.95
N ILE A 21 12.28 9.70 -15.71
CA ILE A 21 12.85 10.30 -14.50
C ILE A 21 13.60 9.20 -13.76
N GLU A 22 14.84 9.48 -13.36
CA GLU A 22 15.64 8.51 -12.60
C GLU A 22 15.10 8.40 -11.16
N SER A 23 14.91 7.16 -10.69
CA SER A 23 14.36 6.86 -9.37
C SER A 23 15.44 6.62 -8.30
N GLY A 24 16.67 6.35 -8.73
CA GLY A 24 17.77 5.97 -7.84
C GLY A 24 17.66 4.55 -7.25
N THR A 25 16.84 3.69 -7.85
CA THR A 25 16.67 2.28 -7.44
C THR A 25 16.42 1.38 -8.64
N GLU A 26 16.64 0.09 -8.47
CA GLU A 26 16.26 -0.95 -9.44
C GLU A 26 15.07 -1.79 -8.96
N LEU A 27 14.52 -1.50 -7.76
CA LEU A 27 13.34 -2.19 -7.25
C LEU A 27 12.15 -2.01 -8.19
N THR A 28 11.25 -3.00 -8.22
CA THR A 28 10.00 -2.86 -8.99
C THR A 28 9.11 -1.87 -8.27
N LEU A 29 8.74 -0.79 -8.95
CA LEU A 29 7.84 0.23 -8.41
C LEU A 29 6.40 -0.21 -8.67
N SER A 30 5.62 -0.39 -7.61
CA SER A 30 4.34 -1.12 -7.63
C SER A 30 3.11 -0.22 -7.48
N ASP A 31 3.25 0.94 -6.83
CA ASP A 31 2.15 1.89 -6.67
C ASP A 31 2.65 3.33 -6.67
N ILE A 32 1.76 4.25 -7.03
CA ILE A 32 2.02 5.67 -7.13
C ILE A 32 0.82 6.48 -6.65
N TYR A 33 1.08 7.55 -5.92
CA TYR A 33 0.07 8.47 -5.44
C TYR A 33 0.54 9.92 -5.57
N GLY A 34 -0.29 10.77 -6.18
CA GLY A 34 -0.06 12.20 -6.27
C GLY A 34 -0.96 12.96 -5.30
N THR A 35 -0.40 13.95 -4.62
CA THR A 35 -1.12 14.85 -3.72
C THR A 35 -1.62 16.08 -4.48
N ASN A 36 -2.52 16.85 -3.87
CA ASN A 36 -2.99 18.12 -4.42
C ASN A 36 -1.90 19.22 -4.40
N THR A 37 -0.81 19.03 -3.65
CA THR A 37 0.34 19.94 -3.62
C THR A 37 1.31 19.71 -4.79
N GLY A 38 1.06 18.69 -5.62
CA GLY A 38 1.93 18.31 -6.73
C GLY A 38 3.09 17.38 -6.33
N GLU A 39 3.14 16.95 -5.06
CA GLU A 39 4.06 15.92 -4.59
C GLU A 39 3.59 14.54 -5.04
N VAL A 40 4.55 13.68 -5.35
CA VAL A 40 4.32 12.32 -5.84
C VAL A 40 5.08 11.37 -4.95
N TYR A 41 4.38 10.34 -4.46
CA TYR A 41 4.96 9.24 -3.73
C TYR A 41 4.89 7.97 -4.56
N VAL A 42 5.96 7.18 -4.51
CA VAL A 42 6.06 5.91 -5.24
C VAL A 42 6.55 4.84 -4.28
N SER A 43 5.83 3.74 -4.19
CA SER A 43 6.24 2.57 -3.42
C SER A 43 6.78 1.48 -4.34
N GLY A 44 7.65 0.63 -3.82
CA GLY A 44 8.23 -0.46 -4.57
C GLY A 44 8.67 -1.62 -3.70
N VAL A 45 8.84 -2.77 -4.34
CA VAL A 45 9.03 -4.07 -3.72
C VAL A 45 10.16 -4.86 -4.37
N ARG A 46 10.70 -5.80 -3.61
CA ARG A 46 11.56 -6.87 -4.08
C ARG A 46 11.32 -8.13 -3.27
N SER A 47 10.74 -9.13 -3.93
CA SER A 47 10.31 -10.36 -3.26
C SER A 47 11.46 -11.33 -2.99
N SER A 48 12.57 -11.22 -3.72
CA SER A 48 13.74 -12.10 -3.53
C SER A 48 14.41 -11.93 -2.16
N ASP A 49 14.33 -10.74 -1.57
CA ASP A 49 14.92 -10.42 -0.26
C ASP A 49 13.89 -9.78 0.71
N ILE A 50 12.60 -9.78 0.33
CA ILE A 50 11.47 -9.26 1.11
C ILE A 50 11.75 -7.83 1.58
N SER A 51 12.01 -6.94 0.62
CA SER A 51 12.35 -5.54 0.86
C SER A 51 11.49 -4.58 0.07
N GLY A 52 11.52 -3.31 0.48
CA GLY A 52 10.72 -2.27 -0.15
C GLY A 52 11.35 -0.89 -0.05
N ILE A 53 10.77 0.01 -0.83
CA ILE A 53 11.22 1.40 -0.92
C ILE A 53 10.04 2.34 -1.06
N LEU A 54 10.13 3.49 -0.41
CA LEU A 54 9.24 4.63 -0.61
C LEU A 54 10.08 5.80 -1.14
N LEU A 55 9.63 6.35 -2.26
CA LEU A 55 10.18 7.56 -2.88
C LEU A 55 9.20 8.72 -2.73
N ASN A 56 9.72 9.94 -2.69
CA ASN A 56 8.96 11.18 -2.82
C ASN A 56 9.64 12.09 -3.83
N GLY A 57 8.85 12.84 -4.59
CA GLY A 57 9.40 13.73 -5.58
C GLY A 57 8.33 14.35 -6.47
N ASN A 58 8.78 14.81 -7.63
CA ASN A 58 7.94 15.38 -8.68
C ASN A 58 8.67 15.25 -10.02
N GLN A 59 8.29 16.07 -11.00
CA GLN A 59 8.91 16.07 -12.32
C GLN A 59 10.42 16.37 -12.29
N SER A 60 10.94 17.06 -11.27
CA SER A 60 12.36 17.38 -11.18
C SER A 60 13.22 16.22 -10.70
N GLY A 61 12.63 15.19 -10.09
CA GLY A 61 13.36 14.03 -9.56
C GLY A 61 12.66 13.42 -8.35
N PHE A 62 13.17 12.25 -7.92
CA PHE A 62 12.70 11.53 -6.75
C PHE A 62 13.85 11.28 -5.77
N THR A 63 13.51 11.29 -4.48
CA THR A 63 14.42 10.96 -3.38
C THR A 63 13.84 9.82 -2.55
N VAL A 64 14.72 9.09 -1.86
CA VAL A 64 14.32 7.99 -0.98
C VAL A 64 13.80 8.56 0.34
N VAL A 65 12.55 8.25 0.67
CA VAL A 65 11.93 8.58 1.97
C VAL A 65 12.23 7.49 2.99
N LYS A 66 12.07 6.23 2.60
CA LYS A 66 12.26 5.08 3.50
C LYS A 66 12.60 3.83 2.70
N LYS A 67 13.41 2.96 3.31
CA LYS A 67 13.64 1.58 2.87
C LYS A 67 13.15 0.62 3.95
N SER A 68 12.80 -0.58 3.54
CA SER A 68 12.37 -1.67 4.40
C SER A 68 13.08 -2.97 4.00
N GLY A 69 13.07 -3.96 4.89
CA GLY A 69 13.69 -5.26 4.65
C GLY A 69 13.31 -6.26 5.73
N ILE A 70 13.96 -7.41 5.74
CA ILE A 70 13.87 -8.35 6.86
C ILE A 70 14.62 -7.74 8.05
N ILE A 71 13.95 -7.67 9.20
CA ILE A 71 14.48 -7.07 10.43
C ILE A 71 14.13 -7.95 11.62
N ASP A 72 14.95 -7.89 12.67
CA ASP A 72 14.60 -8.45 13.98
C ASP A 72 13.55 -7.56 14.68
N SER A 73 12.75 -8.14 15.56
CA SER A 73 11.71 -7.39 16.29
C SER A 73 12.27 -6.29 17.20
N SER A 74 13.52 -6.42 17.62
CA SER A 74 14.25 -5.37 18.35
C SER A 74 14.49 -4.10 17.51
N GLN A 75 14.40 -4.18 16.19
CA GLN A 75 14.68 -3.09 15.24
C GLN A 75 13.40 -2.44 14.67
N LEU A 76 12.22 -2.88 15.10
CA LEU A 76 10.92 -2.48 14.54
C LEU A 76 10.63 -0.97 14.62
N PHE A 77 11.30 -0.25 15.53
CA PHE A 77 11.15 1.20 15.68
C PHE A 77 12.15 2.01 14.84
N ASP A 78 13.17 1.35 14.28
CA ASP A 78 14.21 1.99 13.47
C ASP A 78 14.00 1.73 11.97
N GLN A 79 13.54 0.51 11.65
CA GLN A 79 13.38 0.03 10.27
C GLN A 79 11.98 -0.54 10.04
N LEU A 80 11.52 -0.44 8.79
CA LEU A 80 10.26 -1.06 8.39
C LEU A 80 10.52 -2.49 7.93
N TYR A 81 9.60 -3.40 8.27
CA TYR A 81 9.67 -4.79 7.86
C TYR A 81 9.01 -5.01 6.49
N GLY A 82 9.64 -5.82 5.65
CA GLY A 82 9.01 -6.42 4.48
C GLY A 82 8.87 -5.50 3.27
N GLU A 83 7.97 -5.84 2.36
CA GLU A 83 7.72 -5.10 1.12
C GLU A 83 6.79 -3.89 1.33
N LEU A 84 6.96 -2.86 0.50
CA LEU A 84 6.13 -1.65 0.46
C LEU A 84 5.38 -1.59 -0.89
N ALA A 85 4.29 -2.34 -1.00
CA ALA A 85 3.55 -2.52 -2.25
C ALA A 85 2.60 -1.39 -2.62
N SER A 86 2.01 -0.69 -1.65
CA SER A 86 1.04 0.39 -1.91
C SER A 86 1.34 1.62 -1.08
N VAL A 87 1.01 2.78 -1.62
CA VAL A 87 1.09 4.07 -0.93
C VAL A 87 -0.20 4.87 -1.11
N TRP A 88 -0.62 5.54 -0.04
CA TRP A 88 -1.72 6.49 -0.05
C TRP A 88 -1.44 7.64 0.92
N ILE A 89 -1.80 8.86 0.53
CA ILE A 89 -1.62 10.05 1.37
C ILE A 89 -3.00 10.64 1.65
N ASP A 90 -3.29 10.81 2.95
CA ASP A 90 -4.54 11.42 3.40
C ASP A 90 -4.51 12.95 3.25
N GLU A 91 -5.65 13.59 3.54
CA GLU A 91 -5.80 15.04 3.42
C GLU A 91 -4.98 15.84 4.46
N LYS A 92 -4.41 15.16 5.45
CA LYS A 92 -3.53 15.75 6.48
C LYS A 92 -2.05 15.56 6.17
N GLY A 93 -1.72 14.92 5.05
CA GLY A 93 -0.34 14.60 4.67
C GLY A 93 0.24 13.40 5.42
N THR A 94 -0.59 12.58 6.07
CA THR A 94 -0.14 11.30 6.63
C THR A 94 0.11 10.34 5.47
N VAL A 95 1.31 9.76 5.43
CA VAL A 95 1.69 8.78 4.41
C VAL A 95 1.39 7.38 4.93
N TYR A 96 0.48 6.67 4.30
CA TYR A 96 0.20 5.27 4.56
C TYR A 96 0.92 4.39 3.55
N VAL A 97 1.56 3.33 4.04
CA VAL A 97 2.26 2.36 3.18
C VAL A 97 1.86 0.95 3.58
N GLY A 98 1.52 0.14 2.58
CA GLY A 98 1.04 -1.23 2.77
C GLY A 98 1.90 -2.24 2.02
N GLY A 99 1.96 -3.45 2.54
CA GLY A 99 2.57 -4.63 1.95
C GLY A 99 2.40 -5.76 2.96
N ASN A 100 3.50 -6.27 3.52
CA ASN A 100 3.41 -7.22 4.64
C ASN A 100 2.65 -6.64 5.83
N LEU A 101 2.95 -5.38 6.20
CA LEU A 101 2.27 -4.64 7.25
C LEU A 101 1.71 -3.32 6.72
N LEU A 102 0.78 -2.73 7.49
CA LEU A 102 0.29 -1.38 7.27
C LEU A 102 1.03 -0.40 8.19
N TYR A 103 1.68 0.58 7.58
CA TYR A 103 2.41 1.65 8.24
C TYR A 103 1.75 3.00 8.00
N TRP A 104 2.07 3.94 8.89
CA TRP A 104 1.84 5.36 8.68
C TRP A 104 3.08 6.17 9.06
N ASN A 105 3.31 7.25 8.32
CA ASN A 105 4.23 8.33 8.69
C ASN A 105 3.47 9.63 8.86
N ARG A 106 3.70 10.32 9.97
CA ARG A 106 3.19 11.67 10.18
C ARG A 106 4.29 12.51 10.79
N ARG A 107 4.62 13.64 10.15
CA ARG A 107 5.65 14.58 10.63
C ARG A 107 7.02 13.90 10.87
N GLY A 108 7.38 12.91 10.05
CA GLY A 108 8.64 12.19 10.15
C GLY A 108 8.62 10.97 11.07
N GLU A 109 7.58 10.78 11.87
CA GLU A 109 7.44 9.63 12.77
C GLU A 109 6.77 8.46 12.08
N TRP A 110 7.45 7.33 11.99
CA TRP A 110 6.95 6.08 11.43
C TRP A 110 6.39 5.16 12.51
N ASN A 111 5.23 4.57 12.25
CA ASN A 111 4.61 3.55 13.09
C ASN A 111 3.82 2.55 12.24
N TYR A 112 3.58 1.35 12.77
CA TYR A 112 2.56 0.45 12.22
C TYR A 112 1.17 0.81 12.75
N VAL A 113 0.13 0.51 11.97
CA VAL A 113 -1.27 0.72 12.37
C VAL A 113 -1.68 -0.35 13.38
N LYS A 114 -1.51 -0.07 14.67
CA LYS A 114 -1.85 -0.97 15.78
C LYS A 114 -3.33 -1.33 15.87
N SER A 115 -4.21 -0.46 15.37
CA SER A 115 -5.65 -0.69 15.39
C SER A 115 -6.11 -1.71 14.36
N LEU A 116 -5.30 -1.99 13.33
CA LEU A 116 -5.61 -2.99 12.32
C LEU A 116 -5.40 -4.39 12.93
N PRO A 117 -6.43 -5.25 13.00
CA PRO A 117 -6.27 -6.61 13.49
C PRO A 117 -5.18 -7.35 12.72
N GLU A 118 -4.36 -8.14 13.43
CA GLU A 118 -3.29 -8.98 12.87
C GLU A 118 -2.14 -8.20 12.18
N ASN A 119 -2.07 -6.87 12.37
CA ASN A 119 -0.98 -6.03 11.87
C ASN A 119 0.18 -5.95 12.88
N ILE A 120 0.79 -7.10 13.18
CA ILE A 120 1.87 -7.25 14.16
C ILE A 120 3.05 -8.01 13.55
N LEU A 121 4.27 -7.63 13.95
CA LEU A 121 5.48 -8.43 13.72
C LEU A 121 5.51 -9.56 14.78
N ASP A 122 5.82 -10.80 14.39
CA ASP A 122 5.90 -12.01 15.26
C ASP A 122 4.58 -12.53 15.92
N GLY A 123 3.44 -12.47 15.22
CA GLY A 123 2.17 -13.02 15.74
C GLY A 123 2.21 -14.52 16.10
N ILE A 124 1.59 -14.88 17.23
CA ILE A 124 1.53 -16.24 17.81
C ILE A 124 0.86 -17.25 16.84
N PRO A 125 1.49 -18.42 16.54
CA PRO A 125 0.82 -19.54 15.87
C PRO A 125 -0.31 -20.09 16.78
N PRO A 126 -1.58 -20.11 16.33
CA PRO A 126 -1.97 -20.85 15.13
C PRO A 126 -2.77 -20.04 14.08
N THR A 127 -2.83 -18.70 14.20
CA THR A 127 -3.57 -17.85 13.25
C THR A 127 -2.63 -17.28 12.22
N ASN A 128 -2.57 -17.92 11.05
CA ASN A 128 -1.83 -17.48 9.87
C ASN A 128 -1.92 -15.95 9.68
N PHE A 129 -0.77 -15.29 9.49
CA PHE A 129 -0.64 -13.85 9.21
C PHE A 129 -1.75 -13.27 8.33
N ARG A 130 -2.12 -12.01 8.57
CA ARG A 130 -2.96 -11.23 7.65
C ARG A 130 -2.38 -11.30 6.23
N GLY A 131 -3.24 -11.44 5.22
CA GLY A 131 -2.80 -11.42 3.81
C GLY A 131 -2.10 -10.12 3.41
N PHE A 132 -1.20 -10.19 2.44
CA PHE A 132 -0.44 -9.04 1.92
C PHE A 132 -1.35 -7.88 1.48
N ILE A 133 -1.03 -6.62 1.83
CA ILE A 133 -1.76 -5.43 1.33
C ILE A 133 -1.23 -5.06 -0.04
N SER A 134 -2.07 -5.23 -1.05
CA SER A 134 -1.75 -4.84 -2.41
C SER A 134 -2.17 -3.39 -2.71
N SER A 135 -3.16 -2.84 -2.00
CA SER A 135 -3.68 -1.50 -2.30
C SER A 135 -4.37 -0.84 -1.11
N ILE A 136 -4.11 0.45 -0.93
CA ILE A 136 -4.76 1.33 0.05
C ILE A 136 -5.37 2.51 -0.68
N ARG A 137 -6.66 2.81 -0.51
CA ARG A 137 -7.27 4.07 -1.00
C ARG A 137 -8.38 4.51 -0.07
N GLY A 138 -8.60 5.82 0.05
CA GLY A 138 -9.64 6.36 0.92
C GLY A 138 -10.12 7.74 0.50
N ASN A 139 -11.22 8.15 1.15
CA ASN A 139 -11.76 9.50 1.06
C ASN A 139 -11.10 10.45 2.06
N ALA A 140 -10.73 9.96 3.25
CA ALA A 140 -10.15 10.75 4.34
C ALA A 140 -9.38 9.87 5.34
N PHE A 141 -8.60 10.48 6.23
CA PHE A 141 -7.83 9.81 7.30
C PHE A 141 -8.65 8.82 8.17
N ASN A 142 -9.97 9.02 8.23
CA ASN A 142 -10.93 8.22 8.98
C ASN A 142 -11.93 7.47 8.08
N ASP A 143 -11.70 7.43 6.77
CA ASP A 143 -12.53 6.74 5.80
C ASP A 143 -11.65 6.22 4.65
N PHE A 144 -11.07 5.04 4.86
CA PHE A 144 -10.21 4.41 3.87
C PHE A 144 -10.27 2.89 3.91
N VAL A 145 -9.88 2.27 2.80
CA VAL A 145 -9.93 0.82 2.61
C VAL A 145 -8.57 0.30 2.21
N ILE A 146 -8.24 -0.87 2.78
CA ILE A 146 -7.14 -1.71 2.33
C ILE A 146 -7.69 -2.95 1.67
N VAL A 147 -7.01 -3.41 0.62
CA VAL A 147 -7.27 -4.71 0.01
C VAL A 147 -5.99 -5.51 -0.18
N GLY A 148 -6.15 -6.83 -0.35
CA GLY A 148 -5.03 -7.73 -0.46
C GLY A 148 -5.40 -9.21 -0.56
N GLU A 149 -4.42 -10.05 -0.27
CA GLU A 149 -4.55 -11.51 -0.28
C GLU A 149 -5.52 -12.04 0.78
N ARG A 150 -5.96 -13.29 0.60
CA ARG A 150 -6.79 -14.03 1.58
C ARG A 150 -8.10 -13.29 1.92
N ASN A 151 -8.72 -12.72 0.90
CA ASN A 151 -9.91 -11.87 1.01
C ASN A 151 -9.73 -10.70 1.99
N THR A 152 -8.51 -10.14 2.09
CA THR A 152 -8.32 -8.89 2.82
C THR A 152 -9.08 -7.79 2.09
N ILE A 153 -10.20 -7.33 2.65
CA ILE A 153 -10.87 -6.10 2.25
C ILE A 153 -11.45 -5.45 3.50
N LYS A 154 -10.70 -4.51 4.07
CA LYS A 154 -11.02 -3.91 5.37
C LYS A 154 -11.15 -2.41 5.26
N HIS A 155 -12.25 -1.89 5.81
CA HIS A 155 -12.52 -0.46 5.90
C HIS A 155 -12.24 0.06 7.29
N PHE A 156 -11.54 1.17 7.39
CA PHE A 156 -11.43 1.95 8.60
C PHE A 156 -12.40 3.13 8.56
N ASN A 157 -13.28 3.21 9.56
CA ASN A 157 -14.31 4.25 9.68
C ASN A 157 -13.96 5.35 10.70
N GLY A 158 -12.68 5.44 11.09
CA GLY A 158 -12.21 6.38 12.12
C GLY A 158 -12.20 5.82 13.54
N ILE A 159 -12.89 4.70 13.76
CA ILE A 159 -13.05 4.08 15.08
C ILE A 159 -12.54 2.64 15.03
N SER A 160 -13.03 1.85 14.07
CA SER A 160 -12.74 0.43 13.97
C SER A 160 -12.55 -0.02 12.52
N TRP A 161 -11.96 -1.21 12.39
CA TRP A 161 -11.79 -1.88 11.12
C TRP A 161 -12.94 -2.86 10.88
N GLN A 162 -13.58 -2.76 9.72
CA GLN A 162 -14.66 -3.64 9.29
C GLN A 162 -14.22 -4.44 8.08
N GLN A 163 -14.32 -5.77 8.16
CA GLN A 163 -14.24 -6.63 6.98
C GLN A 163 -15.45 -6.35 6.10
N LEU A 164 -15.25 -6.13 4.80
CA LEU A 164 -16.34 -5.96 3.84
C LEU A 164 -16.59 -7.28 3.11
N GLY A 165 -17.86 -7.59 2.84
CA GLY A 165 -18.23 -8.82 2.16
C GLY A 165 -18.04 -10.05 3.05
N ILE A 166 -17.42 -11.11 2.52
CA ILE A 166 -17.22 -12.38 3.23
C ILE A 166 -16.22 -12.18 4.36
N GLU A 167 -16.39 -12.92 5.45
CA GLU A 167 -15.44 -12.97 6.56
C GLU A 167 -14.03 -13.35 6.08
N TYR A 168 -13.03 -12.88 6.83
CA TYR A 168 -11.64 -13.23 6.57
C TYR A 168 -11.43 -14.72 6.90
N ASP A 169 -10.77 -15.44 6.00
CA ASP A 169 -10.32 -16.81 6.22
C ASP A 169 -8.89 -16.91 5.65
N PRO A 170 -7.90 -17.39 6.43
CA PRO A 170 -6.53 -17.50 5.96
C PRO A 170 -6.33 -18.47 4.79
N ASN A 171 -7.30 -19.36 4.52
CA ASN A 171 -7.30 -20.28 3.37
C ASN A 171 -8.16 -19.76 2.20
N ASN A 172 -8.67 -18.54 2.29
CA ASN A 172 -9.56 -17.98 1.28
C ASN A 172 -8.80 -17.76 -0.04
N PRO A 173 -9.29 -18.28 -1.19
CA PRO A 173 -8.59 -18.20 -2.48
C PRO A 173 -8.76 -16.86 -3.21
N ILE A 174 -9.32 -15.85 -2.54
CA ILE A 174 -9.57 -14.53 -3.12
C ILE A 174 -8.36 -13.63 -2.87
N ASP A 175 -7.78 -13.10 -3.93
CA ASP A 175 -6.74 -12.08 -3.84
C ASP A 175 -7.21 -10.81 -4.51
N TRP A 176 -7.31 -9.73 -3.73
CA TRP A 176 -7.60 -8.41 -4.27
C TRP A 176 -6.29 -7.73 -4.65
N TYR A 177 -6.20 -7.17 -5.86
CA TYR A 177 -5.01 -6.47 -6.33
C TYR A 177 -5.13 -4.97 -6.18
N THR A 178 -6.31 -4.39 -6.43
CA THR A 178 -6.49 -2.95 -6.31
C THR A 178 -7.88 -2.58 -5.84
N VAL A 179 -7.97 -1.43 -5.17
CA VAL A 179 -9.23 -0.83 -4.74
C VAL A 179 -9.29 0.63 -5.15
N ARG A 180 -10.49 1.10 -5.50
CA ARG A 180 -10.81 2.52 -5.62
C ARG A 180 -12.05 2.81 -4.81
N GLN A 181 -11.97 3.86 -4.01
CA GLN A 181 -13.09 4.41 -3.26
C GLN A 181 -13.34 5.83 -3.76
N LYS A 182 -14.62 6.16 -3.93
CA LYS A 182 -15.07 7.53 -4.11
C LYS A 182 -16.41 7.67 -3.44
N GLU A 183 -16.47 8.57 -2.46
CA GLU A 183 -17.68 8.77 -1.64
C GLU A 183 -18.15 7.40 -1.12
N ASN A 184 -19.38 7.05 -1.42
CA ASN A 184 -20.06 5.84 -0.97
C ASN A 184 -19.87 4.63 -1.91
N THR A 185 -19.08 4.78 -2.98
CA THR A 185 -18.81 3.68 -3.92
C THR A 185 -17.40 3.17 -3.73
N LEU A 186 -17.29 1.86 -3.58
CA LEU A 186 -16.02 1.14 -3.59
C LEU A 186 -16.03 0.10 -4.71
N VAL A 187 -14.91 -0.01 -5.41
CA VAL A 187 -14.66 -1.05 -6.40
C VAL A 187 -13.33 -1.71 -6.09
N ALA A 188 -13.33 -3.04 -5.94
CA ALA A 188 -12.10 -3.83 -5.81
C ALA A 188 -12.00 -4.83 -6.96
N VAL A 189 -10.80 -5.02 -7.46
CA VAL A 189 -10.48 -5.94 -8.57
C VAL A 189 -9.41 -6.91 -8.10
N GLY A 190 -9.57 -8.17 -8.45
CA GLY A 190 -8.74 -9.26 -7.97
C GLY A 190 -9.02 -10.56 -8.71
N THR A 191 -8.76 -11.67 -8.05
CA THR A 191 -9.02 -13.03 -8.54
C THR A 191 -9.72 -13.88 -7.48
N ILE A 192 -10.44 -14.90 -7.94
CA ILE A 192 -10.88 -16.03 -7.12
C ILE A 192 -10.26 -17.26 -7.76
N GLY A 193 -9.19 -17.79 -7.17
CA GLY A 193 -8.36 -18.79 -7.82
C GLY A 193 -7.84 -18.26 -9.17
N ASN A 194 -8.26 -18.90 -10.27
CA ASN A 194 -7.83 -18.52 -11.63
C ASN A 194 -8.80 -17.56 -12.37
N LYS A 195 -9.83 -17.03 -11.69
CA LYS A 195 -10.85 -16.18 -12.33
C LYS A 195 -10.69 -14.73 -11.93
N ALA A 196 -10.53 -13.83 -12.91
CA ALA A 196 -10.61 -12.39 -12.68
C ALA A 196 -11.97 -12.03 -12.07
N THR A 197 -11.95 -11.17 -11.06
CA THR A 197 -13.14 -10.83 -10.27
C THR A 197 -13.15 -9.34 -9.95
N ILE A 198 -14.34 -8.77 -9.96
CA ILE A 198 -14.62 -7.39 -9.56
C ILE A 198 -15.78 -7.40 -8.57
N ILE A 199 -15.65 -6.63 -7.50
CA ILE A 199 -16.77 -6.32 -6.61
C ILE A 199 -17.01 -4.82 -6.59
N LYS A 200 -18.28 -4.46 -6.53
CA LYS A 200 -18.73 -3.09 -6.33
C LYS A 200 -19.61 -3.04 -5.10
N LEU A 201 -19.22 -2.25 -4.12
CA LEU A 201 -19.97 -2.03 -2.89
C LEU A 201 -20.49 -0.59 -2.90
N LYS A 202 -21.77 -0.42 -2.57
CA LYS A 202 -22.36 0.87 -2.24
C LYS A 202 -22.64 0.89 -0.75
N ARG A 203 -22.24 1.98 -0.08
CA ARG A 203 -22.36 2.14 1.37
C ARG A 203 -23.10 3.41 1.75
#